data_AF-A0A924E4G3-F1
#
_entry.id   AF-A0A924E4G3-F1
#
_cell.length_a   1.000
_cell.length_b   1.000
_cell.length_c   1.000
_cell.angle_alpha   90.00
_cell.angle_beta   90.00
_cell.angle_gamma   90.00
#
_symmetry.space_group_name_H-M   'P 1'
#
loop_
_entity.id
_entity.type
_entity.pdbx_description
1 polymer ?
#
loop_
_entity_poly.entity_id
_entity_poly.type
_entity_poly.pdbx_seq_one_letter_code
_entity_poly.pdbx_strand_id
1 'polypeptide(L)'
;MKNFFVILSSVFLLSYVTLSSALPASAHELESDNGVNAILHINPDDNPVVGKQIGIYFLFARSDGAFSINNYDLSLSVKSATGAVTKYQINPAYFGAASKGSATVDFPTADVYDLIVTGTTTDPATKSFKLDYPVRVAGGTAAVSAKTADPSIVLITSATVSIVFVMIAVSNVRRGGRYAATKASK
;
A
#
# COMPACT_ATOMS: atom_id res chain seq x y z
N MET A 1 2.86 27.24 -35.37
CA MET A 1 1.69 26.62 -34.69
C MET A 1 1.82 25.09 -34.57
N LYS A 2 2.16 24.34 -35.63
CA LYS A 2 2.36 22.88 -35.56
C LYS A 2 3.38 22.41 -34.50
N ASN A 3 4.54 23.06 -34.41
CA ASN A 3 5.61 22.62 -33.49
C ASN A 3 5.23 22.81 -32.01
N PHE A 4 4.33 23.75 -31.70
CA PHE A 4 3.86 23.99 -30.33
C PHE A 4 2.93 22.87 -29.85
N PHE A 5 2.07 22.36 -30.74
CA PHE A 5 1.16 21.25 -30.44
C PHE A 5 1.91 19.93 -30.19
N VAL A 6 2.99 19.69 -30.93
CA VAL A 6 3.82 18.48 -30.78
C VAL A 6 4.54 18.46 -29.43
N ILE A 7 5.11 19.59 -29.01
CA ILE A 7 5.82 19.68 -27.72
C ILE A 7 4.84 19.50 -26.55
N LEU A 8 3.66 20.11 -26.62
CA LEU A 8 2.64 19.99 -25.58
C LEU A 8 2.14 18.54 -25.44
N SER A 9 1.94 17.85 -26.57
CA SER A 9 1.55 16.43 -26.58
C SER A 9 2.64 15.51 -26.01
N SER A 10 3.91 15.80 -26.29
CA SER A 10 5.03 14.99 -25.78
C SER A 10 5.22 15.14 -24.28
N VAL A 11 5.07 16.35 -23.73
CA VAL A 11 5.13 16.58 -22.28
C VAL A 11 3.96 15.89 -21.56
N PHE A 12 2.76 15.95 -22.16
CA PHE A 12 1.58 15.28 -21.60
C PHE A 12 1.75 13.76 -21.58
N LEU A 13 2.27 13.16 -22.67
CA LEU A 13 2.51 11.73 -22.77
C LEU A 13 3.59 11.26 -21.77
N LEU A 14 4.69 12.02 -21.63
CA LEU A 14 5.77 11.70 -20.71
C LEU A 14 5.29 11.75 -19.25
N SER A 15 4.44 12.73 -18.91
CA SER A 15 3.83 12.83 -17.57
C SER A 15 2.87 11.68 -17.26
N TYR A 16 2.13 11.19 -18.26
CA TYR A 16 1.20 10.08 -18.10
C TYR A 16 1.93 8.75 -17.85
N VAL A 17 3.08 8.54 -18.50
CA VAL A 17 3.91 7.33 -18.32
C VAL A 17 4.51 7.26 -16.91
N THR A 18 4.86 8.39 -16.30
CA THR A 18 5.45 8.42 -14.95
C THR A 18 4.43 8.23 -13.82
N LEU A 19 3.14 8.46 -14.05
CA LEU A 19 2.10 8.30 -13.01
C LEU A 19 1.56 6.85 -12.91
N SER A 20 1.73 6.03 -13.93
CA SER A 20 1.20 4.65 -13.97
C SER A 20 2.05 3.61 -13.21
N SER A 21 3.16 4.00 -12.58
CA SER A 21 4.04 3.06 -11.84
C SER A 21 3.80 3.03 -10.33
N ALA A 22 2.72 3.64 -9.83
CA ALA A 22 2.30 3.44 -8.45
C ALA A 22 1.71 2.02 -8.32
N LEU A 23 2.53 1.07 -7.87
CA LEU A 23 2.04 -0.24 -7.45
C LEU A 23 0.98 -0.02 -6.36
N PRO A 24 -0.15 -0.73 -6.41
CA PRO A 24 -1.16 -0.62 -5.37
C PRO A 24 -0.52 -0.97 -4.03
N ALA A 25 -0.57 -0.05 -3.07
CA ALA A 25 -0.28 -0.34 -1.69
C ALA A 25 -1.41 -1.24 -1.18
N SER A 26 -1.17 -2.55 -1.12
CA SER A 26 -2.11 -3.50 -0.51
C SER A 26 -2.01 -3.34 1.00
N ALA A 27 -2.75 -2.37 1.53
CA ALA A 27 -3.02 -2.30 2.95
C ALA A 27 -4.32 -3.07 3.18
N HIS A 28 -4.29 -4.08 4.04
CA HIS A 28 -5.40 -4.95 4.45
C HIS A 28 -5.78 -6.04 3.43
N GLU A 29 -4.96 -7.08 3.34
CA GLU A 29 -5.31 -8.30 2.60
C GLU A 29 -6.26 -9.15 3.47
N LEU A 30 -7.42 -9.49 2.91
CA LEU A 30 -8.42 -10.36 3.52
C LEU A 30 -8.32 -11.73 2.86
N GLU A 31 -7.92 -12.73 3.63
CA GLU A 31 -7.93 -14.12 3.17
C GLU A 31 -9.05 -14.90 3.84
N SER A 32 -9.56 -15.91 3.14
CA SER A 32 -10.64 -16.75 3.66
C SER A 32 -10.49 -18.22 3.28
N ASP A 33 -10.76 -19.11 4.24
CA ASP A 33 -10.79 -20.56 4.04
C ASP A 33 -11.78 -21.19 5.03
N ASN A 34 -12.55 -22.18 4.57
CA ASN A 34 -13.56 -22.90 5.35
C ASN A 34 -14.51 -22.02 6.18
N GLY A 35 -14.85 -20.82 5.67
CA GLY A 35 -15.75 -19.86 6.31
C GLY A 35 -15.09 -18.97 7.37
N VAL A 36 -13.82 -19.24 7.71
CA VAL A 36 -12.97 -18.36 8.52
C VAL A 36 -12.30 -17.36 7.59
N ASN A 37 -12.24 -16.10 8.02
CA ASN A 37 -11.51 -15.06 7.32
C ASN A 37 -10.65 -14.27 8.31
N ALA A 38 -9.55 -13.70 7.83
CA ALA A 38 -8.74 -12.81 8.64
C ALA A 38 -8.17 -11.66 7.82
N ILE A 39 -7.97 -10.53 8.50
CA ILE A 39 -7.23 -9.40 7.98
C ILE A 39 -5.85 -9.40 8.63
N LEU A 40 -4.81 -9.31 7.81
CA LEU A 40 -3.43 -9.14 8.25
C LEU A 40 -3.07 -7.66 8.46
N HIS A 41 -2.43 -7.38 9.59
CA HIS A 41 -1.75 -6.12 9.89
C HIS A 41 -0.32 -6.40 10.38
N ILE A 42 0.63 -5.58 9.93
CA ILE A 42 2.05 -5.67 10.26
C ILE A 42 2.50 -4.35 10.88
N ASN A 43 2.82 -4.35 12.17
CA ASN A 43 3.23 -3.14 12.90
C ASN A 43 4.72 -2.84 12.68
N PRO A 44 5.13 -1.56 12.49
CA PRO A 44 4.32 -0.34 12.66
C PRO A 44 3.47 0.11 11.46
N ASP A 45 3.93 -0.09 10.22
CA ASP A 45 3.38 0.63 9.06
C ASP A 45 3.09 -0.27 7.85
N ASP A 46 2.74 -1.55 8.07
CA ASP A 46 2.55 -2.59 7.05
C ASP A 46 3.78 -2.81 6.12
N ASN A 47 4.94 -2.34 6.55
CA ASN A 47 6.19 -2.38 5.81
C ASN A 47 7.31 -2.98 6.68
N PRO A 48 7.37 -4.32 6.79
CA PRO A 48 8.38 -4.97 7.61
C PRO A 48 9.79 -4.72 7.09
N VAL A 49 10.73 -4.53 8.01
CA VAL A 49 12.15 -4.26 7.70
C VAL A 49 13.02 -5.32 8.34
N VAL A 50 14.02 -5.79 7.59
CA VAL A 50 15.02 -6.75 8.06
C VAL A 50 15.69 -6.30 9.37
N GLY A 51 15.93 -7.27 10.25
CA GLY A 51 16.66 -7.05 11.50
C GLY A 51 15.86 -6.28 12.56
N LYS A 52 14.57 -6.01 12.32
CA LYS A 52 13.66 -5.51 13.33
C LYS A 52 12.70 -6.60 13.79
N GLN A 53 12.32 -6.51 15.05
CA GLN A 53 11.24 -7.32 15.59
C GLN A 53 9.91 -6.77 15.08
N ILE A 54 9.18 -7.57 14.31
CA ILE A 54 7.96 -7.18 13.61
C ILE A 54 6.75 -7.79 14.31
N GLY A 55 5.77 -6.95 14.65
CA GLY A 55 4.49 -7.41 15.18
C GLY A 55 3.55 -7.79 14.03
N ILE A 56 3.08 -9.03 14.03
CA ILE A 56 2.07 -9.56 13.10
C ILE A 56 0.76 -9.69 13.85
N TYR A 57 -0.31 -9.14 13.30
CA TYR A 57 -1.64 -9.14 13.90
C TYR A 57 -2.67 -9.65 12.90
N PHE A 58 -3.54 -10.52 13.37
CA PHE A 58 -4.65 -11.08 12.61
C PHE A 58 -5.96 -10.69 13.27
N LEU A 59 -6.91 -10.15 12.50
CA LEU A 59 -8.27 -9.95 12.95
C LEU A 59 -9.15 -11.03 12.33
N PHE A 60 -9.55 -12.02 13.13
CA PHE A 60 -10.32 -13.16 12.65
C PHE A 60 -11.83 -12.90 12.74
N ALA A 61 -12.55 -13.38 11.72
CA ALA A 61 -14.00 -13.46 11.72
C ALA A 61 -14.48 -14.74 11.03
N ARG A 62 -15.78 -15.03 11.20
CA ARG A 62 -16.44 -16.19 10.61
C ARG A 62 -17.65 -15.72 9.82
N SER A 63 -17.88 -16.31 8.65
CA SER A 63 -18.90 -15.84 7.72
C SER A 63 -20.33 -16.15 8.21
N ASP A 64 -20.48 -17.20 9.01
CA ASP A 64 -21.75 -17.71 9.56
C ASP A 64 -21.93 -17.38 11.05
N GLY A 65 -21.13 -16.47 11.61
CA GLY A 65 -21.34 -15.95 12.97
C GLY A 65 -20.06 -15.53 13.69
N ALA A 66 -20.06 -15.63 15.02
CA ALA A 66 -18.89 -15.29 15.82
C ALA A 66 -17.75 -16.29 15.59
N PHE A 67 -16.52 -15.78 15.51
CA PHE A 67 -15.30 -16.57 15.55
C PHE A 67 -14.78 -16.63 16.99
N SER A 68 -14.61 -17.83 17.53
CA SER A 68 -13.96 -18.06 18.83
C SER A 68 -12.53 -18.54 18.60
N ILE A 69 -11.55 -17.68 18.86
CA ILE A 69 -10.14 -18.00 18.63
C ILE A 69 -9.64 -19.16 19.51
N ASN A 70 -10.26 -19.36 20.68
CA ASN A 70 -9.91 -20.44 21.61
C ASN A 70 -10.32 -21.84 21.12
N ASN A 71 -11.10 -21.94 20.03
CA ASN A 71 -11.51 -23.23 19.48
C ASN A 71 -10.45 -23.84 18.53
N TYR A 72 -9.35 -23.10 18.30
CA TYR A 72 -8.30 -23.45 17.36
C TYR A 72 -6.93 -23.45 18.04
N ASP A 73 -6.09 -24.40 17.67
CA ASP A 73 -4.65 -24.34 17.83
C ASP A 73 -4.07 -23.58 16.64
N LEU A 74 -3.55 -22.37 16.90
CA LEU A 74 -3.16 -21.41 15.89
C LEU A 74 -1.64 -21.31 15.74
N SER A 75 -1.17 -21.46 14.50
CA SER A 75 0.24 -21.26 14.18
C SER A 75 0.43 -20.36 12.96
N LEU A 76 1.55 -19.63 12.96
CA LEU A 76 2.04 -18.84 11.85
C LEU A 76 3.31 -19.50 11.32
N SER A 77 3.32 -19.91 10.05
CA SER A 77 4.53 -20.33 9.35
C SER A 77 5.00 -19.21 8.43
N VAL A 78 6.23 -18.75 8.61
CA VAL A 78 6.89 -17.77 7.74
C VAL A 78 7.80 -18.53 6.80
N LYS A 79 7.47 -18.51 5.50
CA LYS A 79 8.21 -19.25 4.48
C LYS A 79 8.94 -18.29 3.54
N SER A 80 10.25 -18.47 3.37
CA SER A 80 11.04 -17.69 2.41
C SER A 80 10.88 -18.20 0.97
N ALA A 81 11.29 -17.38 -0.01
CA ALA A 81 11.36 -17.81 -1.41
C ALA A 81 12.29 -19.02 -1.64
N THR A 82 13.33 -19.17 -0.79
CA THR A 82 14.22 -20.34 -0.81
C THR A 82 13.61 -21.60 -0.19
N GLY A 83 12.41 -21.50 0.38
CA GLY A 83 11.68 -22.61 1.00
C GLY A 83 12.01 -22.86 2.47
N ALA A 84 12.83 -22.02 3.12
CA ALA A 84 13.04 -22.10 4.56
C ALA A 84 11.75 -21.72 5.29
N VAL A 85 11.37 -22.48 6.33
CA VAL A 85 10.13 -22.26 7.09
C VAL A 85 10.45 -22.10 8.57
N THR A 86 10.02 -20.98 9.14
CA THR A 86 10.05 -20.74 10.59
C THR A 86 8.63 -20.73 11.13
N LYS A 87 8.37 -21.43 12.23
CA LYS A 87 7.04 -21.48 12.86
C LYS A 87 6.99 -20.65 14.13
N TYR A 88 5.90 -19.92 14.29
CA TYR A 88 5.58 -19.09 15.43
C TYR A 88 4.21 -19.49 15.97
N GLN A 89 4.05 -19.43 17.29
CA GLN A 89 2.75 -19.57 17.93
C GLN A 89 2.00 -18.25 17.88
N ILE A 90 0.71 -18.30 17.54
CA ILE A 90 -0.14 -17.12 17.56
C ILE A 90 -0.75 -17.00 18.94
N ASN A 91 -0.45 -15.90 19.62
CA ASN A 91 -1.05 -15.58 20.91
C ASN A 91 -2.47 -15.03 20.68
N PRO A 92 -3.51 -15.71 21.20
CA PRO A 92 -4.87 -15.20 21.11
C PRO A 92 -5.05 -13.98 22.02
N ALA A 93 -5.81 -13.01 21.53
CA ALA A 93 -6.19 -11.79 22.24
C ALA A 93 -7.61 -11.38 21.86
N TYR A 94 -8.28 -10.67 22.75
CA TYR A 94 -9.62 -10.13 22.51
C TYR A 94 -9.58 -8.61 22.61
N PHE A 95 -10.21 -7.93 21.64
CA PHE A 95 -10.40 -6.48 21.70
C PHE A 95 -11.87 -6.16 21.41
N GLY A 96 -12.64 -5.94 22.47
CA GLY A 96 -14.09 -5.88 22.39
C GLY A 96 -14.66 -7.24 21.96
N ALA A 97 -15.50 -7.25 20.92
CA ALA A 97 -16.11 -8.45 20.38
C ALA A 97 -15.27 -9.16 19.30
N ALA A 98 -14.12 -8.60 18.91
CA ALA A 98 -13.31 -9.15 17.83
C ALA A 98 -12.20 -10.07 18.37
N SER A 99 -12.07 -11.23 17.73
CA SER A 99 -11.02 -12.22 17.98
C SER A 99 -9.74 -11.82 17.24
N LYS A 100 -8.65 -11.62 17.97
CA LYS A 100 -7.35 -11.20 17.43
C LYS A 100 -6.29 -12.24 17.72
N GLY A 101 -5.41 -12.49 16.76
CA GLY A 101 -4.16 -13.22 16.98
C GLY A 101 -2.97 -12.29 16.84
N SER A 102 -1.91 -12.51 17.61
CA SER A 102 -0.65 -11.80 17.41
C SER A 102 0.55 -12.73 17.51
N ALA A 103 1.55 -12.46 16.69
CA ALA A 103 2.85 -13.10 16.75
C ALA A 103 3.92 -12.05 16.53
N THR A 104 5.12 -12.33 17.05
CA THR A 104 6.25 -11.45 16.84
C THR A 104 7.32 -12.22 16.08
N VAL A 105 7.69 -11.70 14.92
CA VAL A 105 8.55 -12.37 13.96
C VAL A 105 9.78 -11.52 13.65
N ASP A 106 10.82 -12.18 13.18
CA ASP A 106 12.05 -11.59 12.68
C ASP A 106 12.29 -12.09 11.26
N PHE A 107 12.53 -11.16 10.34
CA PHE A 107 12.87 -11.50 8.96
C PHE A 107 14.39 -11.42 8.78
N PRO A 108 15.06 -12.53 8.42
CA PRO A 108 16.52 -12.57 8.34
C PRO A 108 17.07 -11.81 7.13
N THR A 109 16.30 -11.72 6.05
CA THR A 109 16.72 -11.14 4.77
C THR A 109 15.59 -10.36 4.12
N ALA A 110 15.96 -9.45 3.20
CA ALA A 110 14.98 -8.71 2.43
C ALA A 110 14.49 -9.60 1.30
N ASP A 111 13.22 -9.98 1.33
CA ASP A 111 12.64 -10.92 0.37
C ASP A 111 11.10 -10.81 0.39
N VAL A 112 10.45 -11.61 -0.44
CA VAL A 112 9.02 -11.92 -0.33
C VAL A 112 8.86 -13.22 0.46
N TYR A 113 8.02 -13.18 1.50
CA TYR A 113 7.72 -14.30 2.37
C TYR A 113 6.24 -14.66 2.27
N ASP A 114 5.93 -15.96 2.31
CA ASP A 114 4.56 -16.43 2.50
C ASP A 114 4.30 -16.55 4.02
N LEU A 115 3.37 -15.73 4.54
CA LEU A 115 2.87 -15.86 5.90
C LEU A 115 1.65 -16.77 5.89
N ILE A 116 1.84 -17.98 6.36
CA ILE A 116 0.82 -19.02 6.35
C ILE A 116 0.24 -19.17 7.75
N VAL A 117 -1.00 -18.75 7.93
CA VAL A 117 -1.76 -18.94 9.18
C VAL A 117 -2.54 -20.23 9.08
N THR A 118 -2.41 -21.10 10.08
CA THR A 118 -3.22 -22.31 10.21
C THR A 118 -3.97 -22.31 11.53
N GLY A 119 -5.24 -22.65 11.49
CA GLY A 119 -5.99 -23.04 12.68
C GLY A 119 -6.43 -24.49 12.57
N THR A 120 -5.93 -25.33 13.46
CA THR A 120 -6.37 -26.72 13.59
C THR A 120 -7.31 -26.85 14.77
N THR A 121 -8.21 -27.81 14.75
CA THR A 121 -9.15 -28.07 15.84
C THR A 121 -9.35 -29.56 16.01
N THR A 122 -9.66 -29.98 17.24
CA THR A 122 -10.03 -31.36 17.56
C THR A 122 -11.53 -31.57 17.57
N ASP A 123 -12.32 -30.50 17.47
CA ASP A 123 -13.78 -30.56 17.39
C ASP A 123 -14.22 -31.00 15.98
N PRO A 124 -14.91 -32.14 15.82
CA PRO A 124 -15.33 -32.63 14.51
C PRO A 124 -16.40 -31.74 13.84
N ALA A 125 -17.10 -30.88 14.59
CA ALA A 125 -18.05 -29.94 14.03
C ALA A 125 -17.38 -28.69 13.45
N THR A 126 -16.14 -28.42 13.83
CA THR A 126 -15.39 -27.23 13.41
C THR A 126 -14.37 -27.61 12.34
N LYS A 127 -14.32 -26.85 11.25
CA LYS A 127 -13.33 -27.08 10.19
C LYS A 127 -12.04 -26.31 10.48
N SER A 128 -10.91 -26.99 10.33
CA SER A 128 -9.60 -26.36 10.26
C SER A 128 -9.50 -25.42 9.05
N PHE A 129 -8.57 -24.46 9.09
CA PHE A 129 -8.38 -23.50 8.01
C PHE A 129 -6.91 -23.19 7.76
N LYS A 130 -6.60 -22.68 6.56
CA LYS A 130 -5.29 -22.16 6.17
C LYS A 130 -5.45 -20.87 5.35
N LEU A 131 -4.79 -19.80 5.79
CA LEU A 131 -4.73 -18.50 5.09
C LEU A 131 -3.28 -18.20 4.70
N ASP A 132 -3.06 -17.60 3.53
CA ASP A 132 -1.72 -17.39 2.95
C ASP A 132 -1.56 -15.94 2.50
N TYR A 133 -0.56 -15.23 3.04
CA TYR A 133 -0.34 -13.81 2.78
C TYR A 133 1.07 -13.57 2.22
N PRO A 134 1.23 -13.12 0.97
CA PRO A 134 2.53 -12.74 0.42
C PRO A 134 2.99 -11.38 0.97
N VAL A 135 4.05 -11.37 1.76
CA VAL A 135 4.59 -10.16 2.40
C VAL A 135 5.97 -9.83 1.88
N ARG A 136 6.15 -8.61 1.38
CA ARG A 136 7.45 -8.08 0.99
C ARG A 136 8.14 -7.42 2.18
N VAL A 137 9.38 -7.81 2.45
CA VAL A 137 10.24 -7.26 3.50
C VAL A 137 11.33 -6.40 2.89
N ALA A 138 11.45 -5.16 3.35
CA ALA A 138 12.48 -4.22 2.89
C ALA A 138 13.83 -4.44 3.59
N GLY A 139 14.93 -4.28 2.86
CA GLY A 139 16.27 -4.39 3.41
C GLY A 139 16.76 -3.10 4.07
N GLY A 140 17.12 -3.17 5.35
CA GLY A 140 17.96 -2.17 6.03
C GLY A 140 17.32 -0.81 6.34
N THR A 141 17.86 -0.15 7.38
CA THR A 141 17.39 1.06 8.09
C THR A 141 16.09 1.65 7.57
N ALA A 142 15.00 1.33 8.28
CA ALA A 142 13.67 1.91 8.08
C ALA A 142 13.78 3.33 7.59
N ALA A 143 13.44 3.54 6.32
CA ALA A 143 13.04 4.86 5.90
C ALA A 143 11.96 5.25 6.90
N VAL A 144 12.25 6.26 7.73
CA VAL A 144 11.21 6.97 8.45
C VAL A 144 10.25 7.35 7.33
N SER A 145 9.11 6.69 7.27
CA SER A 145 8.00 7.13 6.44
C SER A 145 7.65 8.49 6.99
N ALA A 146 8.35 9.52 6.50
CA ALA A 146 7.87 10.86 6.55
C ALA A 146 6.51 10.74 5.90
N LYS A 147 5.46 10.85 6.73
CA LYS A 147 4.05 10.97 6.35
C LYS A 147 4.02 11.77 5.07
N THR A 148 4.01 11.04 3.95
CA THR A 148 4.26 11.66 2.65
C THR A 148 3.04 12.51 2.45
N ALA A 149 3.26 13.82 2.38
CA ALA A 149 2.19 14.79 2.21
C ALA A 149 1.29 14.28 1.08
N ASP A 150 0.01 14.19 1.40
CA ASP A 150 -1.05 13.73 0.51
C ASP A 150 -0.78 14.21 -0.92
N PRO A 151 -0.64 13.31 -1.92
CA PRO A 151 -0.34 13.70 -3.30
C PRO A 151 -1.37 14.66 -3.90
N SER A 152 -2.56 14.76 -3.29
CA SER A 152 -3.56 15.79 -3.58
C SER A 152 -3.01 17.22 -3.43
N ILE A 153 -2.07 17.46 -2.50
CA ILE A 153 -1.51 18.79 -2.25
C ILE A 153 -0.45 19.17 -3.30
N VAL A 154 0.31 18.19 -3.82
CA VAL A 154 1.34 18.44 -4.85
C VAL A 154 0.72 18.67 -6.23
N LEU A 155 -0.42 18.02 -6.53
CA LEU A 155 -1.12 18.21 -7.80
C LEU A 155 -1.73 19.62 -7.92
N ILE A 156 -2.22 20.20 -6.83
CA ILE A 156 -2.85 21.53 -6.83
C ILE A 156 -1.82 22.65 -7.03
N THR A 157 -0.61 22.49 -6.48
CA THR A 157 0.44 23.51 -6.58
C THR A 157 1.09 23.56 -7.97
N SER A 158 1.26 22.43 -8.66
CA SER A 158 1.81 22.42 -10.03
C SER A 158 0.82 22.93 -11.09
N ALA A 159 -0.47 22.62 -10.94
CA ALA A 159 -1.52 23.10 -11.83
C ALA A 159 -1.70 24.62 -11.76
N THR A 160 -1.64 25.20 -10.54
CA THR A 160 -1.76 26.66 -10.34
C THR A 160 -0.59 27.43 -10.93
N VAL A 161 0.66 26.95 -10.75
CA VAL A 161 1.84 27.59 -11.36
C VAL A 161 1.76 27.56 -12.89
N SER A 162 1.31 26.44 -13.48
CA SER A 162 1.18 26.32 -14.94
C SER A 162 0.14 27.27 -15.52
N ILE A 163 -1.01 27.43 -14.85
CA ILE A 163 -2.07 28.37 -15.28
C ILE A 163 -1.58 29.82 -15.22
N VAL A 164 -0.83 30.19 -14.17
CA VAL A 164 -0.27 31.54 -14.04
C VAL A 164 0.73 31.84 -15.16
N PHE A 165 1.61 30.91 -15.51
CA PHE A 165 2.55 31.09 -16.63
C PHE A 165 1.83 31.24 -17.98
N VAL A 166 0.77 30.46 -18.22
CA VAL A 166 -0.05 30.59 -19.44
C VAL A 166 -0.76 31.94 -19.48
N MET A 167 -1.35 32.40 -18.37
CA MET A 167 -1.99 33.72 -18.27
C MET A 167 -1.00 34.86 -18.54
N ILE A 168 0.22 34.79 -17.99
CA ILE A 168 1.28 35.78 -18.22
C ILE A 168 1.67 35.80 -19.70
N ALA A 169 1.91 34.63 -20.30
CA ALA A 169 2.26 34.52 -21.72
C ALA A 169 1.17 35.10 -22.64
N VAL A 170 -0.10 34.75 -22.40
CA VAL A 170 -1.25 35.29 -23.16
C VAL A 170 -1.38 36.80 -22.99
N SER A 171 -1.15 37.32 -21.79
CA SER A 171 -1.21 38.77 -21.52
C SER A 171 -0.12 39.56 -22.26
N ASN A 172 1.10 39.00 -22.36
CA ASN A 172 2.21 39.60 -23.09
C ASN A 172 1.98 39.61 -24.60
N VAL A 173 1.40 38.54 -25.17
CA VAL A 173 1.04 38.49 -26.59
C VAL A 173 -0.04 39.53 -26.93
N ARG A 174 -1.07 39.67 -26.08
CA ARG A 174 -2.13 40.69 -26.28
C ARG A 174 -1.60 42.13 -26.18
N ARG A 175 -0.63 42.39 -25.30
CA ARG A 175 0.03 43.70 -25.18
C ARG A 175 0.90 43.99 -26.41
N GLY A 176 1.68 43.02 -26.90
CA GLY A 176 2.49 43.15 -28.12
C GLY A 176 1.65 43.50 -29.36
N GLY A 177 0.46 42.91 -29.50
CA GLY A 177 -0.46 43.24 -30.60
C GLY A 177 -1.03 44.67 -30.54
N ARG A 178 -1.21 45.24 -29.35
CA ARG A 178 -1.67 46.64 -29.19
C ARG A 178 -0.58 47.66 -29.52
N TYR A 179 0.69 47.37 -29.25
CA TYR A 179 1.79 48.26 -29.63
C TYR A 179 2.04 48.32 -31.15
N ALA A 180 1.69 47.26 -31.89
CA ALA A 180 1.78 47.25 -33.36
C ALA A 180 0.66 48.07 -34.02
N ALA A 181 -0.54 48.10 -33.43
CA ALA A 181 -1.69 48.81 -34.00
C ALA A 181 -1.55 50.35 -33.91
N THR A 182 -0.85 50.88 -32.91
CA THR A 182 -0.70 52.33 -32.71
C THR A 182 0.34 52.97 -33.65
N LYS A 183 1.22 52.20 -34.29
CA LYS A 183 2.23 52.70 -35.24
C LYS A 183 1.75 52.82 -36.69
N ALA A 184 0.56 52.33 -37.02
CA ALA A 184 -0.01 52.40 -38.37
C ALA A 184 -0.90 53.64 -38.62
N SER A 185 -0.95 54.60 -37.68
CA SER A 185 -1.83 55.78 -37.73
C SER A 185 -1.08 57.11 -37.81
N LYS A 186 0.19 57.13 -38.25
CA LYS A 186 0.93 58.38 -38.49
C LYS A 186 1.74 58.29 -39.77
#